data_AF-A0A9D1VPV7-F1
#
_entry.id   AF-A0A9D1VPV7-F1
#
_cell.length_a   1.000
_cell.length_b   1.000
_cell.length_c   1.000
_cell.angle_alpha   90.00
_cell.angle_beta   90.00
_cell.angle_gamma   90.00
#
_symmetry.space_group_name_H-M   'P 1'
#
loop_
_entity.id
_entity.type
_entity.pdbx_description
1 polymer ?
#
loop_
_entity_poly.entity_id
_entity_poly.type
_entity_poly.pdbx_seq_one_letter_code
_entity_poly.pdbx_strand_id
1 'polypeptide(L)'
;MKNLSEILDLIENFPEEEEIRRIYGYLFCRFLEEKTGLRKIDEKLKKQEISFIKADWEEMDEYQKRDLLDMDYFYLRNVIHTERLSNEDRKNLMKIGGDLTRENGEKAGEIIERTYKKVLAFSADKQAKIELFPSIAGEGVVEGNSLVLVLAAMPQYDVHGNLADKEKERKRIRILVALKNQLEPIFSKILDMPVRILIKES
;
A
#
# COMPACT_ATOMS: atom_id res chain seq x y z
N MET A 1 -11.86 -9.28 0.29
CA MET A 1 -11.02 -9.02 1.47
C MET A 1 -10.72 -10.30 2.19
N LYS A 2 -9.48 -10.77 2.04
CA LYS A 2 -9.04 -11.95 2.75
C LYS A 2 -9.03 -11.68 4.25
N ASN A 3 -9.68 -12.54 5.02
CA ASN A 3 -9.60 -12.48 6.47
C ASN A 3 -8.25 -13.01 6.93
N LEU A 4 -7.89 -12.76 8.20
CA LEU A 4 -6.61 -13.21 8.73
C LEU A 4 -6.47 -14.75 8.58
N SER A 5 -7.53 -15.53 8.81
CA SER A 5 -7.49 -16.98 8.62
C SER A 5 -7.17 -17.41 7.19
N GLU A 6 -7.65 -16.72 6.15
CA GLU A 6 -7.32 -17.03 4.74
C GLU A 6 -5.87 -16.66 4.40
N ILE A 7 -5.30 -15.67 5.08
CA ILE A 7 -3.86 -15.34 5.00
C ILE A 7 -3.07 -16.41 5.74
N LEU A 8 -3.60 -16.93 6.86
CA LEU A 8 -3.00 -17.98 7.67
C LEU A 8 -3.12 -19.38 7.04
N ASP A 9 -4.16 -19.68 6.27
CA ASP A 9 -4.30 -20.97 5.58
C ASP A 9 -3.30 -21.11 4.43
N LEU A 10 -2.73 -19.99 3.96
CA LEU A 10 -1.57 -19.96 3.07
C LEU A 10 -0.23 -20.18 3.81
N ILE A 11 -0.22 -20.49 5.12
CA ILE A 11 0.98 -20.54 5.98
C ILE A 11 1.63 -21.91 6.10
N GLU A 12 1.02 -23.00 5.63
CA GLU A 12 1.70 -24.30 5.68
C GLU A 12 3.08 -24.23 4.98
N ASN A 13 4.14 -24.20 5.80
CA ASN A 13 5.58 -24.26 5.47
C ASN A 13 6.38 -22.95 5.19
N PHE A 14 5.99 -21.77 5.69
CA PHE A 14 6.85 -20.57 5.59
C PHE A 14 7.80 -20.38 6.79
N PRO A 15 9.00 -19.77 6.60
CA PRO A 15 9.86 -19.36 7.71
C PRO A 15 9.17 -18.33 8.64
N GLU A 16 9.42 -18.41 9.95
CA GLU A 16 8.83 -17.51 10.98
C GLU A 16 8.85 -16.02 10.61
N GLU A 17 9.94 -15.56 9.98
CA GLU A 17 10.10 -14.17 9.55
C GLU A 17 9.03 -13.73 8.53
N GLU A 18 8.66 -14.61 7.59
CA GLU A 18 7.66 -14.32 6.56
C GLU A 18 6.24 -14.29 7.15
N GLU A 19 5.97 -15.14 8.14
CA GLU A 19 4.71 -15.13 8.88
C GLU A 19 4.52 -13.81 9.64
N ILE A 20 5.53 -13.37 10.39
CA ILE A 20 5.49 -12.08 11.09
C ILE A 20 5.30 -10.93 10.09
N ARG A 21 5.99 -10.97 8.95
CA ARG A 21 5.86 -9.96 7.90
C ARG A 21 4.44 -9.86 7.38
N ARG A 22 3.78 -10.99 7.13
CA ARG A 22 2.39 -11.03 6.65
C ARG A 22 1.40 -10.55 7.70
N ILE A 23 1.53 -11.01 8.94
CA ILE A 23 0.68 -10.55 10.05
C ILE A 23 0.81 -9.04 10.22
N TYR A 24 2.04 -8.53 10.27
CA TYR A 24 2.31 -7.11 10.37
C TYR A 24 1.72 -6.33 9.19
N GLY A 25 1.94 -6.82 7.97
CA GLY A 25 1.43 -6.19 6.75
C GLY A 25 -0.08 -6.11 6.72
N TYR A 26 -0.76 -7.20 7.08
CA TYR A 26 -2.21 -7.22 7.18
C TYR A 26 -2.71 -6.18 8.19
N LEU A 27 -2.18 -6.21 9.42
CA LEU A 27 -2.58 -5.29 10.48
C LEU A 27 -2.30 -3.83 10.11
N PHE A 28 -1.15 -3.55 9.49
CA PHE A 28 -0.83 -2.21 9.00
C PHE A 28 -1.79 -1.76 7.90
N CYS A 29 -2.17 -2.64 6.95
CA CYS A 29 -3.13 -2.30 5.91
C CYS A 29 -4.52 -1.95 6.49
N ARG A 30 -4.96 -2.68 7.52
CA ARG A 30 -6.20 -2.36 8.26
C ARG A 30 -6.09 -1.00 8.95
N PHE A 31 -4.99 -0.76 9.68
CA PHE A 31 -4.70 0.51 10.33
C PHE A 31 -4.70 1.68 9.33
N LEU A 32 -4.04 1.50 8.18
CA LEU A 32 -3.96 2.51 7.13
C LEU A 32 -5.35 2.82 6.58
N GLU A 33 -6.14 1.80 6.24
CA GLU A 33 -7.50 1.94 5.74
C GLU A 33 -8.39 2.70 6.72
N GLU A 34 -8.34 2.35 8.00
CA GLU A 34 -9.15 2.97 9.05
C GLU A 34 -8.77 4.44 9.27
N LYS A 35 -7.47 4.74 9.40
CA LYS A 35 -6.99 6.11 9.66
C LYS A 35 -7.23 7.04 8.47
N THR A 36 -7.15 6.54 7.25
CA THR A 36 -7.18 7.38 6.03
C THR A 36 -8.52 7.36 5.29
N GLY A 37 -9.35 6.33 5.51
CA GLY A 37 -10.55 6.10 4.72
C GLY A 37 -10.26 5.69 3.27
N LEU A 38 -9.05 5.21 2.95
CA LEU A 38 -8.60 4.92 1.59
C LEU A 38 -9.55 4.01 0.80
N ARG A 39 -10.17 3.02 1.46
CA ARG A 39 -11.21 2.16 0.87
C ARG A 39 -12.37 2.94 0.25
N LYS A 40 -12.85 3.98 0.94
CA LYS A 40 -13.97 4.80 0.44
C LYS A 40 -13.56 5.59 -0.79
N ILE A 41 -12.28 5.91 -0.93
CA ILE A 41 -11.73 6.60 -2.10
C ILE A 41 -11.62 5.60 -3.26
N ASP A 42 -11.07 4.41 -3.02
CA ASP A 42 -10.99 3.31 -4.00
C ASP A 42 -12.38 2.98 -4.57
N GLU A 43 -13.39 2.80 -3.69
CA GLU A 43 -14.79 2.56 -4.09
C GLU A 43 -15.42 3.72 -4.86
N LYS A 44 -15.00 4.97 -4.60
CA LYS A 44 -15.47 6.14 -5.37
C LYS A 44 -14.87 6.21 -6.76
N LEU A 45 -13.64 5.71 -6.94
CA LEU A 45 -13.00 5.62 -8.26
C LEU A 45 -13.73 4.61 -9.15
N LYS A 46 -14.18 3.47 -8.59
CA LYS A 46 -14.97 2.45 -9.32
C LYS A 46 -16.27 3.00 -9.92
N LYS A 47 -16.84 4.01 -9.27
CA LYS A 47 -18.14 4.61 -9.62
C LYS A 47 -18.03 5.85 -10.51
N GLN A 48 -16.83 6.23 -10.93
CA GLN A 48 -16.66 7.37 -11.84
C GLN A 48 -17.15 7.02 -13.24
N GLU A 49 -17.72 8.01 -13.94
CA GLU A 49 -18.12 7.85 -15.35
C GLU A 49 -16.94 7.55 -16.27
N ILE A 50 -15.75 8.03 -15.90
CA ILE A 50 -14.51 7.60 -16.53
C ILE A 50 -14.19 6.22 -15.99
N SER A 51 -14.34 5.20 -16.82
CA SER A 51 -13.95 3.83 -16.46
C SER A 51 -12.47 3.77 -16.13
N PHE A 52 -12.15 3.63 -14.85
CA PHE A 52 -10.82 3.28 -14.37
C PHE A 52 -10.69 1.76 -14.43
N ILE A 53 -9.73 1.28 -15.23
CA ILE A 53 -9.48 -0.16 -15.38
C ILE A 53 -8.46 -0.56 -14.31
N LYS A 54 -8.76 -1.59 -13.53
CA LYS A 54 -7.77 -2.16 -12.61
C LYS A 54 -6.74 -2.96 -13.42
N ALA A 55 -5.51 -3.03 -12.94
CA ALA A 55 -4.50 -3.85 -13.60
C ALA A 55 -4.89 -5.33 -13.53
N ASP A 56 -4.69 -6.05 -14.63
CA ASP A 56 -4.81 -7.52 -14.63
C ASP A 56 -3.58 -8.15 -13.95
N TRP A 57 -3.73 -9.38 -13.45
CA TRP A 57 -2.69 -10.04 -12.64
C TRP A 57 -1.34 -10.12 -13.36
N GLU A 58 -1.34 -10.33 -14.67
CA GLU A 58 -0.17 -10.39 -15.53
C GLU A 58 0.56 -9.04 -15.60
N GLU A 59 -0.16 -7.93 -15.46
CA GLU A 59 0.36 -6.55 -15.50
C GLU A 59 0.74 -6.01 -14.12
N MET A 60 0.30 -6.68 -13.04
CA MET A 60 0.63 -6.31 -11.67
C MET A 60 2.13 -6.52 -11.39
N ASP A 61 2.76 -5.52 -10.77
CA ASP A 61 4.14 -5.66 -10.28
C ASP A 61 4.20 -6.52 -9.00
N GLU A 62 5.41 -6.88 -8.57
CA GLU A 62 5.62 -7.73 -7.39
C GLU A 62 5.08 -7.12 -6.10
N TYR A 63 5.00 -5.78 -5.99
CA TYR A 63 4.45 -5.12 -4.81
C TYR A 63 2.92 -5.22 -4.82
N GLN A 64 2.30 -4.96 -5.97
CA GLN A 64 0.86 -5.06 -6.13
C GLN A 64 0.35 -6.49 -5.92
N LYS A 65 1.08 -7.50 -6.39
CA LYS A 65 0.74 -8.92 -6.19
C LYS A 65 0.80 -9.38 -4.74
N ARG A 66 1.66 -8.75 -3.93
CA ARG A 66 1.92 -9.12 -2.52
C ARG A 66 1.21 -8.19 -1.53
N ASP A 67 0.60 -7.13 -2.02
CA ASP A 67 -0.11 -6.15 -1.21
C ASP A 67 -1.32 -6.78 -0.48
N LEU A 68 -1.60 -6.26 0.72
CA LEU A 68 -2.67 -6.74 1.60
C LEU A 68 -3.76 -5.67 1.83
N LEU A 69 -3.73 -4.55 1.10
CA LEU A 69 -4.82 -3.58 1.08
C LEU A 69 -6.05 -4.14 0.36
N ASP A 70 -5.87 -5.06 -0.62
CA ASP A 70 -6.98 -5.67 -1.38
C ASP A 70 -7.87 -4.60 -2.02
N MET A 71 -7.25 -3.60 -2.66
CA MET A 71 -7.92 -2.49 -3.34
C MET A 71 -7.68 -2.61 -4.86
N ASP A 72 -8.61 -2.10 -5.67
CA ASP A 72 -8.50 -2.24 -7.12
C ASP A 72 -7.45 -1.27 -7.71
N TYR A 73 -7.27 -0.10 -7.11
CA TYR A 73 -6.41 0.95 -7.65
C TYR A 73 -5.26 1.37 -6.75
N PHE A 74 -5.32 1.08 -5.45
CA PHE A 74 -4.26 1.44 -4.51
C PHE A 74 -3.50 0.21 -4.03
N TYR A 75 -2.17 0.29 -3.97
CA TYR A 75 -1.34 -0.71 -3.29
C TYR A 75 -0.15 -0.06 -2.58
N LEU A 76 0.39 -0.76 -1.58
CA LEU A 76 1.57 -0.33 -0.83
C LEU A 76 2.86 -0.75 -1.55
N ARG A 77 3.80 0.19 -1.71
CA ARG A 77 5.12 -0.08 -2.30
C ARG A 77 6.22 -0.30 -1.27
N ASN A 78 6.00 0.08 -0.01
CA ASN A 78 6.98 -0.14 1.05
C ASN A 78 7.22 -1.63 1.30
N VAL A 79 8.48 -2.00 1.49
CA VAL A 79 8.84 -3.30 2.06
C VAL A 79 8.63 -3.25 3.57
N ILE A 80 8.17 -4.36 4.13
CA ILE A 80 7.95 -4.50 5.57
C ILE A 80 9.20 -5.10 6.22
N HIS A 81 9.91 -4.26 6.96
CA HIS A 81 11.17 -4.58 7.63
C HIS A 81 10.95 -5.08 9.07
N THR A 82 10.43 -6.30 9.21
CA THR A 82 10.12 -6.94 10.50
C THR A 82 11.35 -7.19 11.37
N GLU A 83 12.56 -7.18 10.81
CA GLU A 83 13.82 -7.18 11.54
C GLU A 83 14.01 -5.94 12.45
N ARG A 84 13.22 -4.89 12.24
CA ARG A 84 13.24 -3.64 13.04
C ARG A 84 12.28 -3.69 14.23
N LEU A 85 11.52 -4.76 14.38
CA LEU A 85 10.67 -5.00 15.54
C LEU A 85 11.52 -5.48 16.73
N SER A 86 11.02 -5.24 17.94
CA SER A 86 11.62 -5.86 19.11
C SER A 86 11.30 -7.36 19.13
N ASN A 87 12.11 -8.15 19.82
CA ASN A 87 11.83 -9.59 20.00
C ASN A 87 10.48 -9.82 20.72
N GLU A 88 10.09 -8.91 21.61
CA GLU A 88 8.79 -8.95 22.28
C GLU A 88 7.64 -8.70 21.30
N ASP A 89 7.77 -7.70 20.43
CA ASP A 89 6.75 -7.41 19.40
C ASP A 89 6.60 -8.56 18.41
N ARG A 90 7.71 -9.16 17.96
CA ARG A 90 7.71 -10.36 17.10
C ARG A 90 6.94 -11.51 17.75
N LYS A 91 7.22 -11.81 19.03
CA LYS A 91 6.50 -12.84 19.79
C LYS A 91 5.01 -12.53 19.96
N ASN A 92 4.67 -11.26 20.17
CA ASN A 92 3.28 -10.86 20.31
C ASN A 92 2.51 -10.98 19.00
N LEU A 93 3.12 -10.61 17.87
CA LEU A 93 2.51 -10.78 16.54
C LEU A 93 2.24 -12.25 16.20
N MET A 94 3.17 -13.16 16.52
CA MET A 94 2.95 -14.60 16.34
C MET A 94 1.76 -15.11 17.16
N LYS A 95 1.60 -14.65 18.40
CA LYS A 95 0.43 -14.99 19.23
C LYS A 95 -0.87 -14.48 18.65
N ILE A 96 -0.86 -13.25 18.11
CA ILE A 96 -2.02 -12.64 17.44
C ILE A 96 -2.41 -13.45 16.19
N GLY A 97 -1.43 -13.96 15.44
CA GLY A 97 -1.68 -14.86 14.31
C GLY A 97 -2.37 -16.15 14.71
N GLY A 98 -2.04 -16.73 15.87
CA GLY A 98 -2.67 -17.96 16.35
C GLY A 98 -4.06 -17.79 17.00
N ASP A 99 -4.40 -16.60 17.50
CA ASP A 99 -5.64 -16.36 18.25
C ASP A 99 -6.07 -14.88 18.20
N LEU A 100 -7.16 -14.58 17.47
CA LEU A 100 -7.65 -13.21 17.31
C LEU A 100 -8.71 -12.86 18.35
N THR A 101 -8.29 -12.66 19.61
CA THR A 101 -9.14 -12.11 20.68
C THR A 101 -9.20 -10.59 20.62
N ARG A 102 -10.16 -9.98 21.33
CA ARG A 102 -10.23 -8.51 21.48
C ARG A 102 -8.95 -7.91 22.09
N GLU A 103 -8.44 -8.55 23.14
CA GLU A 103 -7.18 -8.14 23.80
C GLU A 103 -6.00 -8.19 22.81
N ASN A 104 -5.92 -9.27 22.01
CA ASN A 104 -4.91 -9.39 20.97
C ASN A 104 -5.09 -8.34 19.87
N GLY A 105 -6.31 -7.94 19.54
CA GLY A 105 -6.61 -6.84 18.61
C GLY A 105 -6.14 -5.47 19.13
N GLU A 106 -6.41 -5.14 20.38
CA GLU A 106 -5.94 -3.88 21.01
C GLU A 106 -4.41 -3.83 21.02
N LYS A 107 -3.77 -4.92 21.45
CA LYS A 107 -2.31 -5.07 21.45
C LYS A 107 -1.70 -5.00 20.04
N ALA A 108 -2.36 -5.57 19.04
CA ALA A 108 -1.95 -5.45 17.65
C ALA A 108 -1.94 -3.98 17.20
N GLY A 109 -3.00 -3.23 17.52
CA GLY A 109 -3.09 -1.80 17.23
C GLY A 109 -1.95 -1.00 17.84
N GLU A 110 -1.63 -1.23 19.11
CA GLU A 110 -0.52 -0.57 19.81
C GLU A 110 0.84 -0.86 19.16
N ILE A 111 1.09 -2.13 18.80
CA ILE A 111 2.32 -2.52 18.11
C ILE A 111 2.42 -1.77 16.78
N ILE A 112 1.36 -1.78 15.97
CA ILE A 112 1.38 -1.10 14.67
C ILE A 112 1.63 0.40 14.86
N GLU A 113 0.81 1.09 15.66
CA GLU A 113 0.86 2.55 15.83
C GLU A 113 2.23 3.03 16.32
N ARG A 114 2.87 2.28 17.21
CA ARG A 114 4.22 2.60 17.72
C ARG A 114 5.32 2.33 16.70
N THR A 115 5.14 1.39 15.77
CA THR A 115 6.27 0.83 14.99
C THR A 115 6.21 1.09 13.48
N TYR A 116 5.06 1.41 12.89
CA TYR A 116 4.92 1.46 11.42
C TYR A 116 5.91 2.39 10.73
N LYS A 117 6.17 3.58 11.30
CA LYS A 117 7.12 4.53 10.72
C LYS A 117 8.54 3.96 10.60
N LYS A 118 8.98 3.15 11.55
CA LYS A 118 10.31 2.51 11.50
C LYS A 118 10.30 1.24 10.65
N VAL A 119 9.22 0.47 10.66
CA VAL A 119 9.12 -0.81 9.93
C VAL A 119 8.96 -0.59 8.42
N LEU A 120 8.32 0.51 8.01
CA LEU A 120 8.08 0.81 6.59
C LEU A 120 9.12 1.73 5.96
N ALA A 121 9.99 2.36 6.76
CA ALA A 121 11.00 3.27 6.21
C ALA A 121 11.95 2.53 5.25
N PHE A 122 12.24 3.11 4.10
CA PHE A 122 13.25 2.62 3.17
C PHE A 122 14.66 2.72 3.75
N SER A 123 14.91 3.70 4.63
CA SER A 123 16.21 3.93 5.24
C SER A 123 16.09 4.28 6.73
N ALA A 124 17.12 3.92 7.50
CA ALA A 124 17.28 4.39 8.87
C ALA A 124 17.57 5.91 8.92
N ASP A 125 18.25 6.44 7.90
CA ASP A 125 18.37 7.87 7.69
C ASP A 125 17.08 8.40 7.04
N LYS A 126 16.33 9.16 7.82
CA LYS A 126 15.03 9.74 7.41
C LYS A 126 15.18 10.72 6.24
N GLN A 127 16.31 11.41 6.14
CA GLN A 127 16.55 12.43 5.11
C GLN A 127 17.18 11.86 3.84
N ALA A 128 17.59 10.59 3.88
CA ALA A 128 18.10 9.90 2.69
C ALA A 128 17.09 10.01 1.55
N LYS A 129 17.59 10.31 0.35
CA LYS A 129 16.79 10.29 -0.87
C LYS A 129 16.90 8.90 -1.48
N ILE A 130 15.76 8.24 -1.64
CA ILE A 130 15.66 6.88 -2.15
C ILE A 130 15.05 6.93 -3.54
N GLU A 131 15.79 6.44 -4.52
CA GLU A 131 15.31 6.30 -5.89
C GLU A 131 14.59 4.96 -6.04
N LEU A 132 13.28 5.02 -6.23
CA LEU A 132 12.43 3.84 -6.40
C LEU A 132 12.39 3.37 -7.85
N PHE A 133 12.56 4.30 -8.80
CA PHE A 133 12.68 4.07 -10.23
C PHE A 133 13.30 5.32 -10.89
N PRO A 134 14.03 5.15 -12.01
CA PRO A 134 14.60 6.26 -12.73
C PRO A 134 13.51 7.15 -13.34
N SER A 135 13.63 8.46 -13.16
CA SER A 135 12.71 9.44 -13.76
C SER A 135 13.42 10.75 -14.05
N ILE A 136 13.11 11.36 -15.20
CA ILE A 136 13.73 12.63 -15.63
C ILE A 136 13.33 13.79 -14.68
N ALA A 137 12.09 13.77 -14.19
CA ALA A 137 11.54 14.79 -13.32
C ALA A 137 11.71 14.50 -11.81
N GLY A 138 12.40 13.41 -11.44
CA GLY A 138 12.65 13.04 -10.05
C GLY A 138 11.42 12.50 -9.29
N GLU A 139 10.34 12.18 -9.99
CA GLU A 139 9.09 11.64 -9.39
C GLU A 139 9.31 10.32 -8.64
N GLY A 140 10.29 9.53 -9.10
CA GLY A 140 10.71 8.28 -8.45
C GLY A 140 11.56 8.46 -7.20
N VAL A 141 11.90 9.69 -6.80
CA VAL A 141 12.69 9.97 -5.59
C VAL A 141 11.79 10.33 -4.41
N VAL A 142 11.98 9.60 -3.31
CA VAL A 142 11.24 9.77 -2.05
C VAL A 142 12.19 9.93 -0.86
N GLU A 143 11.66 10.40 0.28
CA GLU A 143 12.43 10.46 1.53
C GLU A 143 12.50 9.08 2.18
N GLY A 144 13.59 8.78 2.88
CA GLY A 144 13.86 7.46 3.48
C GLY A 144 12.79 7.00 4.46
N ASN A 145 12.07 7.92 5.09
CA ASN A 145 10.95 7.64 6.00
C ASN A 145 9.57 7.77 5.35
N SER A 146 9.45 7.80 4.02
CA SER A 146 8.17 7.97 3.34
C SER A 146 7.32 6.70 3.35
N LEU A 147 6.01 6.85 3.50
CA LEU A 147 5.04 5.86 3.06
C LEU A 147 4.73 6.10 1.59
N VAL A 148 4.80 5.06 0.77
CA VAL A 148 4.61 5.13 -0.67
C VAL A 148 3.46 4.23 -1.06
N LEU A 149 2.38 4.87 -1.50
CA LEU A 149 1.28 4.21 -2.18
C LEU A 149 1.46 4.36 -3.69
N VAL A 150 0.90 3.43 -4.44
CA VAL A 150 0.77 3.55 -5.88
C VAL A 150 -0.70 3.54 -6.24
N LEU A 151 -1.07 4.47 -7.11
CA LEU A 151 -2.37 4.58 -7.75
C LEU A 151 -2.25 4.02 -9.17
N ALA A 152 -2.64 2.75 -9.34
CA ALA A 152 -2.62 2.05 -10.60
C ALA A 152 -4.02 1.93 -11.18
N ALA A 153 -4.29 2.75 -12.19
CA ALA A 153 -5.49 2.61 -13.01
C ALA A 153 -5.07 2.63 -14.48
N MET A 154 -5.33 1.53 -15.17
CA MET A 154 -4.85 1.31 -16.53
C MET A 154 -5.62 2.16 -17.55
N PRO A 155 -4.95 2.62 -18.62
CA PRO A 155 -5.63 3.21 -19.77
C PRO A 155 -6.46 2.17 -20.52
N GLN A 156 -7.46 2.63 -21.25
CA GLN A 156 -8.29 1.78 -22.10
C GLN A 156 -7.72 1.74 -23.52
N TYR A 157 -7.37 0.54 -24.01
CA TYR A 157 -6.90 0.33 -25.37
C TYR A 157 -7.99 -0.29 -26.27
N ASP A 158 -7.92 0.01 -27.57
CA ASP A 158 -8.72 -0.64 -28.60
C ASP A 158 -8.10 -1.98 -29.03
N VAL A 159 -8.77 -2.70 -29.94
CA VAL A 159 -8.32 -4.01 -30.46
C VAL A 159 -6.99 -3.95 -31.22
N HIS A 160 -6.51 -2.75 -31.56
CA HIS A 160 -5.24 -2.51 -32.25
C HIS A 160 -4.13 -2.05 -31.29
N GLY A 161 -4.41 -1.97 -29.98
CA GLY A 161 -3.46 -1.51 -28.97
C GLY A 161 -3.28 0.02 -28.91
N ASN A 162 -4.15 0.80 -29.56
CA ASN A 162 -4.14 2.26 -29.44
C ASN A 162 -5.07 2.70 -28.30
N LEU A 163 -4.82 3.88 -27.72
CA LEU A 163 -5.77 4.48 -26.77
C LEU A 163 -7.15 4.57 -27.41
N ALA A 164 -8.14 3.93 -26.79
CA ALA A 164 -9.52 3.89 -27.28
C ALA A 164 -10.12 5.31 -27.38
N ASP A 165 -9.77 6.19 -26.43
CA ASP A 165 -10.18 7.60 -26.43
C ASP A 165 -9.12 8.47 -25.74
N LYS A 166 -8.46 9.33 -26.53
CA LYS A 166 -7.39 10.22 -26.05
C LYS A 166 -7.91 11.33 -25.12
N GLU A 167 -9.13 11.82 -25.30
CA GLU A 167 -9.68 12.88 -24.46
C GLU A 167 -10.10 12.32 -23.09
N LYS A 168 -10.76 11.16 -23.10
CA LYS A 168 -11.07 10.41 -21.88
C LYS A 168 -9.81 10.06 -21.10
N GLU A 169 -8.75 9.65 -21.79
CA GLU A 169 -7.47 9.34 -21.18
C GLU A 169 -6.80 10.57 -20.54
N ARG A 170 -6.80 11.72 -21.25
CA ARG A 170 -6.33 12.99 -20.67
C ARG A 170 -7.13 13.38 -19.43
N LYS A 171 -8.44 13.15 -19.43
CA LYS A 171 -9.31 13.42 -18.28
C LYS A 171 -9.02 12.46 -17.11
N ARG A 172 -8.75 11.17 -17.39
CA ARG A 172 -8.31 10.17 -16.41
C ARG A 172 -7.05 10.64 -15.69
N ILE A 173 -5.98 10.94 -16.43
CA ILE A 173 -4.69 11.39 -15.87
C ILE A 173 -4.88 12.63 -14.99
N ARG A 174 -5.64 13.64 -15.46
CA ARG A 174 -5.92 14.85 -14.67
C ARG A 174 -6.59 14.53 -13.32
N ILE A 175 -7.54 13.59 -13.29
CA ILE A 175 -8.19 13.17 -12.04
C ILE A 175 -7.20 12.47 -11.11
N LEU A 176 -6.36 11.57 -11.63
CA LEU A 176 -5.37 10.87 -10.80
C LEU A 176 -4.34 11.83 -10.20
N VAL A 177 -3.85 12.78 -11.00
CA VAL A 177 -2.92 13.83 -10.53
C VAL A 177 -3.58 14.73 -9.49
N ALA A 178 -4.83 15.15 -9.71
CA ALA A 178 -5.57 15.93 -8.73
C ALA A 178 -5.78 15.16 -7.41
N LEU A 179 -6.15 13.88 -7.51
CA LEU A 179 -6.34 13.01 -6.35
C LEU A 179 -5.03 12.83 -5.57
N LYS A 180 -3.94 12.49 -6.26
CA LYS A 180 -2.59 12.42 -5.67
C LYS A 180 -2.27 13.70 -4.88
N ASN A 181 -2.36 14.86 -5.54
CA ASN A 181 -1.97 16.14 -4.95
C ASN A 181 -2.86 16.53 -3.76
N GLN A 182 -4.11 16.05 -3.72
CA GLN A 182 -5.00 16.24 -2.58
C GLN A 182 -4.69 15.28 -1.44
N LEU A 183 -4.45 14.00 -1.73
CA LEU A 183 -4.32 12.95 -0.71
C LEU A 183 -2.96 12.93 -0.03
N GLU A 184 -1.86 13.18 -0.74
CA GLU A 184 -0.51 13.21 -0.15
C GLU A 184 -0.41 14.10 1.10
N PRO A 185 -0.81 15.39 1.08
CA PRO A 185 -0.74 16.24 2.28
C PRO A 185 -1.70 15.81 3.38
N ILE A 186 -2.89 15.32 3.03
CA ILE A 186 -3.90 14.85 4.00
C ILE A 186 -3.35 13.62 4.74
N PHE A 187 -2.89 12.62 4.01
CA PHE A 187 -2.36 11.39 4.59
C PHE A 187 -1.06 11.66 5.34
N SER A 188 -0.20 12.55 4.84
CA SER A 188 1.01 12.93 5.57
C SER A 188 0.70 13.53 6.94
N LYS A 189 -0.36 14.34 7.04
CA LYS A 189 -0.82 14.90 8.31
C LYS A 189 -1.44 13.84 9.23
N ILE A 190 -2.30 12.96 8.69
CA ILE A 190 -2.97 11.91 9.47
C ILE A 190 -1.96 10.91 10.05
N LEU A 191 -0.96 10.55 9.25
CA LEU A 191 0.06 9.55 9.60
C LEU A 191 1.32 10.16 10.19
N ASP A 192 1.41 11.48 10.29
CA ASP A 192 2.57 12.19 10.84
C ASP A 192 3.92 11.65 10.27
N MET A 193 3.93 11.43 8.94
CA MET A 193 5.09 11.01 8.16
C MET A 193 4.90 11.43 6.70
N PRO A 194 5.97 11.60 5.91
CA PRO A 194 5.83 11.89 4.50
C PRO A 194 5.06 10.78 3.79
N VAL A 195 4.02 11.14 3.03
CA VAL A 195 3.28 10.21 2.16
C VAL A 195 3.48 10.63 0.71
N ARG A 196 3.83 9.67 -0.13
CA ARG A 196 3.94 9.83 -1.58
C ARG A 196 2.97 8.87 -2.25
N ILE A 197 2.26 9.36 -3.25
CA ILE A 197 1.37 8.56 -4.10
C ILE A 197 1.94 8.63 -5.51
N LEU A 198 2.43 7.51 -6.00
CA LEU A 198 2.91 7.38 -7.37
C LEU A 198 1.75 7.02 -8.28
N ILE A 199 1.75 7.50 -9.52
CA ILE A 199 0.76 7.09 -10.51
C ILE A 199 1.46 6.08 -11.42
N LYS A 200 0.87 4.88 -11.55
CA LYS A 200 1.35 3.90 -12.53
C LYS A 200 0.65 4.18 -13.86
N GLU A 201 1.43 4.60 -14.84
CA GLU A 201 1.01 4.80 -16.22
C GLU A 201 1.64 3.67 -17.06
N SER A 202 0.98 2.52 -17.15
CA SER A 202 1.44 1.27 -17.80
C SER A 202 2.71 0.64 -17.23
#